data_AF-A0A170YX50-F1
#
_entry.id   AF-A0A170YX50-F1
#
_cell.length_a   1.000
_cell.length_b   1.000
_cell.length_c   1.000
_cell.angle_alpha   90.00
_cell.angle_beta   90.00
_cell.angle_gamma   90.00
#
_symmetry.space_group_name_H-M   'P 1'
#
loop_
_entity.id
_entity.type
_entity.pdbx_description
1 polymer ?
#
loop_
_entity_poly.entity_id
_entity_poly.type
_entity_poly.pdbx_seq_one_letter_code
_entity_poly.pdbx_strand_id
1 'polypeptide(L)'
;ACSEPCSRSHPCGHQPLHSCHSWPECPPCSVLTSTFCFGAHELRKAVPCHMGEFSCGRACGRALPCGHKCNRLCHADACNAAGPCTQACTVPRQSVCDHPCGAPCHPDRPCPTNQPCQTKVQVTCECGRRVVTRTCSENSSEYNRIATSLLAAKMADVRAGKSVDTSDVALAASRMSLKTLECNDECKLQERNLRLAIGLQIVNPDLSSKLNPRYSESMKQWAKKDRRFCEMVHDKLT
;
A
#
# COMPACT_ATOMS: atom_id res chain seq x y z
N ALA A 1 -26.51 -63.90 -8.15
CA ALA A 1 -25.73 -62.87 -7.44
C ALA A 1 -25.67 -63.27 -5.98
N CYS A 2 -24.48 -63.30 -5.39
CA CYS A 2 -24.31 -63.63 -3.97
C CYS A 2 -24.49 -62.35 -3.13
N SER A 3 -25.26 -62.41 -2.05
CA SER A 3 -25.56 -61.27 -1.16
C SER A 3 -24.60 -61.16 0.04
N GLU A 4 -23.74 -62.16 0.23
CA GLU A 4 -22.77 -62.17 1.33
C GLU A 4 -21.71 -61.06 1.17
N PRO A 5 -21.17 -60.53 2.27
CA PRO A 5 -20.07 -59.57 2.23
C PRO A 5 -18.85 -60.18 1.53
N CYS A 6 -18.12 -59.37 0.78
CA CYS A 6 -16.90 -59.82 0.12
C CYS A 6 -15.86 -60.25 1.16
N SER A 7 -15.28 -61.44 1.00
CA SER A 7 -14.24 -61.99 1.88
C SER A 7 -12.81 -61.55 1.53
N ARG A 8 -12.63 -60.80 0.44
CA ARG A 8 -11.32 -60.33 -0.02
C ARG A 8 -10.86 -59.14 0.84
N SER A 9 -9.64 -59.19 1.36
CA SER A 9 -9.07 -58.09 2.16
C SER A 9 -8.55 -56.96 1.27
N HIS A 10 -8.88 -55.71 1.62
CA HIS A 10 -8.27 -54.54 0.99
C HIS A 10 -6.86 -54.29 1.54
N PRO A 11 -5.91 -53.73 0.76
CA PRO A 11 -4.55 -53.39 1.23
C PRO A 11 -4.54 -52.45 2.44
N CYS A 12 -5.57 -51.60 2.57
CA CYS A 12 -5.74 -50.67 3.68
C CYS A 12 -6.16 -51.32 5.01
N GLY A 13 -6.41 -52.64 5.06
CA GLY A 13 -6.82 -53.37 6.27
C GLY A 13 -8.28 -53.15 6.71
N HIS A 14 -9.02 -52.25 6.05
CA HIS A 14 -10.44 -52.04 6.31
C HIS A 14 -11.31 -53.19 5.77
N GLN A 15 -12.39 -53.49 6.51
CA GLN A 15 -13.37 -54.48 6.09
C GLN A 15 -14.14 -54.01 4.84
N PRO A 16 -14.38 -54.89 3.85
CA PRO A 16 -15.14 -54.54 2.66
C PRO A 16 -16.58 -54.14 2.98
N LEU A 17 -17.01 -52.97 2.49
CA LEU A 17 -18.40 -52.48 2.60
C LEU A 17 -19.27 -52.84 1.38
N HIS A 18 -18.87 -53.84 0.60
CA HIS A 18 -19.56 -54.27 -0.63
C HIS A 18 -19.89 -55.77 -0.61
N SER A 19 -20.95 -56.16 -1.32
CA SER A 19 -21.35 -57.56 -1.49
C SER A 19 -20.44 -58.31 -2.46
N CYS A 20 -20.47 -59.64 -2.39
CA CYS A 20 -19.71 -60.53 -3.26
C CYS A 20 -19.97 -60.24 -4.75
N HIS A 21 -18.88 -60.21 -5.52
CA HIS A 21 -18.90 -59.90 -6.94
C HIS A 21 -18.05 -60.89 -7.75
N SER A 22 -18.34 -61.00 -9.04
CA SER A 22 -17.57 -61.85 -9.96
C SER A 22 -16.31 -61.16 -10.53
N TRP A 23 -16.16 -59.85 -10.30
CA TRP A 23 -15.06 -59.08 -10.86
C TRP A 23 -13.69 -59.46 -10.25
N PRO A 24 -12.58 -59.32 -11.00
CA PRO A 24 -11.24 -59.63 -10.50
C PRO A 24 -10.80 -58.70 -9.36
N GLU A 25 -11.20 -57.43 -9.42
CA GLU A 25 -10.78 -56.39 -8.48
C GLU A 25 -11.95 -55.90 -7.62
N CYS A 26 -11.67 -55.64 -6.34
CA CYS A 26 -12.66 -55.10 -5.41
C CYS A 26 -12.88 -53.60 -5.62
N PRO A 27 -14.12 -53.09 -5.45
CA PRO A 27 -14.38 -51.66 -5.35
C PRO A 27 -13.48 -50.98 -4.32
N PRO A 28 -13.01 -49.74 -4.58
CA PRO A 28 -12.11 -49.04 -3.69
C PRO A 28 -12.72 -48.82 -2.31
N CYS A 29 -11.87 -48.79 -1.29
CA CYS A 29 -12.32 -48.57 0.09
C CYS A 29 -12.96 -47.18 0.26
N SER A 30 -14.23 -47.15 0.68
CA SER A 30 -15.00 -45.92 0.95
C SER A 30 -15.01 -45.50 2.43
N VAL A 31 -14.33 -46.25 3.31
CA VAL A 31 -14.21 -45.91 4.73
C VAL A 31 -13.62 -44.51 4.88
N LEU A 32 -14.27 -43.68 5.69
CA LEU A 32 -13.84 -42.31 5.95
C LEU A 32 -12.67 -42.33 6.94
N THR A 33 -11.59 -41.65 6.57
CA THR A 33 -10.36 -41.54 7.35
C THR A 33 -10.01 -40.07 7.56
N SER A 34 -9.16 -39.82 8.56
CA SER A 34 -8.63 -38.49 8.84
C SER A 34 -7.25 -38.32 8.23
N THR A 35 -7.12 -37.43 7.24
CA THR A 35 -5.85 -37.16 6.56
C THR A 35 -5.58 -35.67 6.43
N PHE A 36 -4.30 -35.30 6.41
CA PHE A 36 -3.88 -33.93 6.15
C PHE A 36 -3.84 -33.68 4.65
N CYS A 37 -4.04 -32.42 4.24
CA CYS A 37 -3.80 -32.04 2.85
C CYS A 37 -2.29 -32.06 2.52
N PHE A 38 -1.92 -32.03 1.23
CA PHE A 38 -0.52 -32.09 0.78
C PHE A 38 0.42 -31.06 1.43
N GLY A 39 -0.12 -29.92 1.86
CA GLY A 39 0.63 -28.83 2.50
C GLY A 39 0.48 -28.78 4.02
N ALA A 40 -0.13 -29.78 4.65
CA ALA A 40 -0.45 -29.83 6.08
C ALA A 40 -1.20 -28.58 6.61
N HIS A 41 -2.00 -27.92 5.75
CA HIS A 41 -2.77 -26.73 6.10
C HIS A 41 -4.00 -27.03 6.96
N GLU A 42 -4.63 -28.19 6.74
CA GLU A 42 -5.81 -28.63 7.47
C GLU A 42 -5.92 -30.15 7.49
N LEU A 43 -6.54 -30.67 8.55
CA LEU A 43 -6.90 -32.08 8.73
C LEU A 43 -8.38 -32.27 8.40
N ARG A 44 -8.70 -33.12 7.42
CA ARG A 44 -10.09 -33.49 7.13
C ARG A 44 -10.37 -34.89 7.63
N LYS A 45 -11.46 -35.05 8.39
CA LYS A 45 -11.87 -36.32 9.03
C LYS A 45 -12.77 -37.20 8.17
N ALA A 46 -13.17 -36.71 6.99
CA ALA A 46 -14.12 -37.37 6.11
C ALA A 46 -13.53 -37.60 4.71
N VAL A 47 -12.28 -38.07 4.64
CA VAL A 47 -11.61 -38.39 3.37
C VAL A 47 -11.73 -39.89 3.12
N PRO A 48 -12.31 -40.33 1.99
CA PRO A 48 -12.37 -41.74 1.64
C PRO A 48 -10.97 -42.37 1.58
N CYS A 49 -10.81 -43.54 2.19
CA CYS A 49 -9.52 -44.20 2.35
C CYS A 49 -8.73 -44.37 1.03
N HIS A 50 -9.41 -44.63 -0.08
CA HIS A 50 -8.77 -44.76 -1.40
C HIS A 50 -8.19 -43.45 -1.96
N MET A 51 -8.64 -42.27 -1.50
CA MET A 51 -8.07 -40.99 -1.92
C MET A 51 -6.77 -40.70 -1.18
N GLY A 52 -6.67 -41.08 0.10
CA GLY A 52 -5.49 -40.84 0.93
C GLY A 52 -5.23 -39.35 1.19
N GLU A 53 -4.58 -38.66 0.25
CA GLU A 53 -4.19 -37.26 0.36
C GLU A 53 -5.01 -36.37 -0.57
N PHE A 54 -5.22 -35.11 -0.18
CA PHE A 54 -6.04 -34.17 -0.94
C PHE A 54 -5.45 -32.75 -0.95
N SER A 55 -5.93 -31.93 -1.90
CA SER A 55 -5.68 -30.49 -1.91
C SER A 55 -6.79 -29.76 -1.16
N CYS A 56 -6.43 -28.96 -0.16
CA CYS A 56 -7.40 -28.14 0.58
C CYS A 56 -7.87 -26.88 -0.17
N GLY A 57 -7.30 -26.59 -1.35
CA GLY A 57 -7.61 -25.37 -2.11
C GLY A 57 -7.03 -24.06 -1.54
N ARG A 58 -6.29 -24.10 -0.43
CA ARG A 58 -5.58 -22.92 0.11
C ARG A 58 -4.25 -22.71 -0.62
N ALA A 59 -3.73 -21.49 -0.60
CA ALA A 59 -2.38 -21.19 -1.09
C ALA A 59 -1.33 -21.97 -0.28
N CYS A 60 -0.35 -22.54 -0.97
CA CYS A 60 0.61 -23.47 -0.41
C CYS A 60 1.46 -22.85 0.71
N GLY A 61 1.96 -21.62 0.52
CA GLY A 61 2.69 -20.86 1.54
C GLY A 61 4.08 -21.40 1.88
N ARG A 62 4.50 -22.57 1.36
CA ARG A 62 5.84 -23.14 1.54
C ARG A 62 6.92 -22.18 1.01
N ALA A 63 8.03 -22.04 1.72
CA ALA A 63 9.14 -21.18 1.33
C ALA A 63 9.84 -21.74 0.08
N LEU A 64 10.06 -20.88 -0.91
CA LEU A 64 10.81 -21.16 -2.13
C LEU A 64 12.30 -20.83 -1.89
N PRO A 65 13.23 -21.44 -2.65
CA PRO A 65 14.66 -21.16 -2.54
C PRO A 65 15.01 -19.69 -2.82
N CYS A 66 14.17 -18.98 -3.58
CA CYS A 66 14.31 -17.55 -3.83
C CYS A 66 13.83 -16.64 -2.68
N GLY A 67 13.41 -17.20 -1.53
CA GLY A 67 12.89 -16.46 -0.38
C GLY A 67 11.39 -16.10 -0.45
N HIS A 68 10.76 -16.26 -1.60
CA HIS A 68 9.31 -16.06 -1.75
C HIS A 68 8.49 -17.22 -1.16
N LYS A 69 7.18 -17.00 -0.93
CA LYS A 69 6.25 -18.04 -0.48
C LYS A 69 5.44 -18.56 -1.65
N CYS A 70 5.32 -19.88 -1.80
CA CYS A 70 4.56 -20.50 -2.88
C CYS A 70 3.09 -20.02 -2.87
N ASN A 71 2.64 -19.41 -3.97
CA ASN A 71 1.27 -18.90 -4.16
C ASN A 71 0.36 -19.88 -4.91
N ARG A 72 0.87 -21.06 -5.31
CA ARG A 72 0.06 -22.12 -5.92
C ARG A 72 -0.93 -22.68 -4.91
N LEU A 73 -2.04 -23.23 -5.39
CA LEU A 73 -2.95 -24.01 -4.54
C LEU A 73 -2.20 -25.20 -3.93
N CYS A 74 -2.70 -25.71 -2.80
CA CYS A 74 -2.18 -26.89 -2.14
C CYS A 74 -1.94 -28.03 -3.15
N HIS A 75 -0.71 -28.53 -3.21
CA HIS A 75 -0.25 -29.39 -4.30
C HIS A 75 0.76 -30.42 -3.75
N ALA A 76 0.79 -31.59 -4.39
CA ALA A 76 1.60 -32.73 -3.94
C ALA A 76 3.09 -32.59 -4.31
N ASP A 77 3.37 -32.02 -5.48
CA ASP A 77 4.71 -31.85 -6.04
C ASP A 77 5.58 -30.87 -5.24
N ALA A 78 6.89 -30.86 -5.52
CA ALA A 78 7.77 -29.81 -5.01
C ALA A 78 7.34 -28.45 -5.57
N CYS A 79 7.42 -27.39 -4.76
CA CYS A 79 6.91 -26.06 -5.18
C CYS A 79 7.60 -25.52 -6.44
N ASN A 80 8.86 -25.90 -6.67
CA ASN A 80 9.66 -25.51 -7.84
C ASN A 80 9.41 -26.39 -9.09
N ALA A 81 8.58 -27.44 -9.01
CA ALA A 81 8.39 -28.36 -10.13
C ALA A 81 7.68 -27.71 -11.33
N ALA A 82 6.86 -26.68 -11.10
CA ALA A 82 6.16 -25.94 -12.16
C ALA A 82 7.02 -24.85 -12.83
N GLY A 83 8.31 -24.75 -12.49
CA GLY A 83 9.23 -23.77 -13.05
C GLY A 83 9.69 -22.69 -12.06
N PRO A 84 10.47 -21.70 -12.53
CA PRO A 84 11.00 -20.63 -11.69
C PRO A 84 9.88 -19.76 -11.11
N CYS A 85 10.14 -19.16 -9.96
CA CYS A 85 9.22 -18.23 -9.32
C CYS A 85 8.95 -17.04 -10.25
N THR A 86 7.69 -16.73 -10.53
CA THR A 86 7.26 -15.57 -11.32
C THR A 86 6.70 -14.44 -10.45
N GLN A 87 6.79 -14.57 -9.14
CA GLN A 87 6.27 -13.59 -8.19
C GLN A 87 7.07 -12.28 -8.25
N ALA A 88 6.40 -11.18 -7.94
CA ALA A 88 7.01 -9.86 -7.88
C ALA A 88 7.99 -9.78 -6.70
N CYS A 89 9.24 -9.40 -7.00
CA CYS A 89 10.30 -9.23 -6.02
C CYS A 89 9.94 -8.15 -5.00
N THR A 90 9.99 -8.51 -3.71
CA THR A 90 9.66 -7.62 -2.58
C THR A 90 10.86 -6.87 -2.01
N VAL A 91 12.05 -7.04 -2.59
CA VAL A 91 13.27 -6.35 -2.14
C VAL A 91 13.10 -4.85 -2.40
N PRO A 92 13.32 -3.97 -1.39
CA PRO A 92 13.22 -2.52 -1.58
C PRO A 92 14.33 -2.02 -2.50
N ARG A 93 13.99 -1.08 -3.39
CA ARG A 93 14.95 -0.45 -4.29
C ARG A 93 15.88 0.46 -3.48
N GLN A 94 17.20 0.32 -3.65
CA GLN A 94 18.18 1.12 -2.91
C GLN A 94 18.60 2.42 -3.63
N SER A 95 18.19 2.64 -4.88
CA SER A 95 18.78 3.68 -5.74
C SER A 95 18.01 4.99 -5.83
N VAL A 96 16.69 5.01 -5.57
CA VAL A 96 15.85 6.22 -5.76
C VAL A 96 14.64 6.30 -4.81
N CYS A 97 14.03 5.16 -4.45
CA CYS A 97 12.85 5.13 -3.58
C CYS A 97 12.74 3.80 -2.84
N ASP A 98 12.22 3.79 -1.61
CA ASP A 98 12.12 2.58 -0.77
C ASP A 98 10.95 1.64 -1.16
N HIS A 99 10.50 1.72 -2.41
CA HIS A 99 9.42 0.86 -2.91
C HIS A 99 9.94 -0.54 -3.28
N PRO A 100 9.09 -1.58 -3.18
CA PRO A 100 9.47 -2.92 -3.63
C PRO A 100 9.82 -2.94 -5.12
N CYS A 101 10.77 -3.80 -5.50
CA CYS A 101 11.24 -3.91 -6.88
C CYS A 101 10.10 -4.14 -7.88
N GLY A 102 9.20 -5.09 -7.60
CA GLY A 102 8.06 -5.39 -8.47
C GLY A 102 8.40 -6.16 -9.75
N ALA A 103 9.69 -6.39 -10.04
CA ALA A 103 10.12 -7.23 -11.16
C ALA A 103 9.87 -8.72 -10.88
N PRO A 104 9.76 -9.58 -11.90
CA PRO A 104 9.71 -11.03 -11.71
C PRO A 104 10.90 -11.50 -10.86
N CYS A 105 10.66 -12.48 -10.00
CA CYS A 105 11.67 -13.00 -9.08
C CYS A 105 12.98 -13.34 -9.79
N HIS A 106 14.07 -12.77 -9.30
CA HIS A 106 15.39 -12.84 -9.90
C HIS A 106 16.45 -13.24 -8.83
N PRO A 107 16.43 -14.49 -8.32
CA PRO A 107 17.27 -14.87 -7.19
C PRO A 107 18.78 -14.75 -7.49
N ASP A 108 19.18 -14.99 -8.74
CA ASP A 108 20.59 -15.01 -9.15
C ASP A 108 21.12 -13.64 -9.61
N ARG A 109 20.27 -12.60 -9.64
CA ARG A 109 20.65 -11.27 -10.16
C ARG A 109 20.25 -10.16 -9.18
N PRO A 110 21.03 -9.07 -9.09
CA PRO A 110 20.62 -7.90 -8.35
C PRO A 110 19.33 -7.30 -8.95
N CYS A 111 18.58 -6.58 -8.12
CA CYS A 111 17.37 -5.87 -8.58
C CYS A 111 17.71 -4.94 -9.75
N PRO A 112 16.89 -4.90 -10.81
CA PRO A 112 17.14 -4.02 -11.96
C PRO A 112 17.03 -2.55 -11.56
N THR A 113 18.18 -1.87 -11.49
CA THR A 113 18.28 -0.44 -11.16
C THR A 113 17.71 0.47 -12.24
N ASN A 114 17.74 0.04 -13.51
CA ASN A 114 17.34 0.85 -14.67
C ASN A 114 15.81 0.90 -14.90
N GLN A 115 15.02 0.15 -14.12
CA GLN A 115 13.57 0.12 -14.30
C GLN A 115 12.90 1.19 -13.44
N PRO A 116 12.09 2.10 -14.01
CA PRO A 116 11.39 3.14 -13.26
C PRO A 116 10.38 2.52 -12.28
N CYS A 117 10.21 3.15 -11.12
CA CYS A 117 9.28 2.67 -10.10
C CYS A 117 7.82 2.94 -10.49
N GLN A 118 7.07 1.87 -10.77
CA GLN A 118 5.65 1.90 -11.14
C GLN A 118 4.68 1.94 -9.94
N THR A 119 5.20 2.02 -8.71
CA THR A 119 4.37 2.11 -7.52
C THR A 119 3.56 3.40 -7.53
N LYS A 120 2.25 3.29 -7.29
CA LYS A 120 1.34 4.44 -7.22
C LYS A 120 1.53 5.17 -5.90
N VAL A 121 1.82 6.46 -5.96
CA VAL A 121 1.96 7.37 -4.82
C VAL A 121 0.89 8.45 -4.87
N GLN A 122 0.38 8.86 -3.71
CA GLN A 122 -0.55 9.97 -3.59
C GLN A 122 0.22 11.28 -3.47
N VAL A 123 -0.04 12.19 -4.39
CA VAL A 123 0.55 13.51 -4.46
C VAL A 123 -0.51 14.53 -4.08
N THR A 124 -0.13 15.50 -3.27
CA THR A 124 -1.03 16.53 -2.74
C THR A 124 -0.67 17.92 -3.25
N CYS A 125 -1.64 18.85 -3.30
CA CYS A 125 -1.29 20.27 -3.48
C CYS A 125 -0.57 20.83 -2.26
N GLU A 126 0.10 21.96 -2.41
CA GLU A 126 0.63 22.74 -1.28
C GLU A 126 -0.43 22.99 -0.20
N CYS A 127 -1.67 23.21 -0.65
CA CYS A 127 -2.86 23.45 0.15
C CYS A 127 -3.46 22.22 0.85
N GLY A 128 -3.00 21.00 0.53
CA GLY A 128 -3.54 19.73 1.03
C GLY A 128 -4.93 19.31 0.54
N ARG A 129 -5.68 20.16 -0.18
CA ARG A 129 -7.07 19.90 -0.60
C ARG A 129 -7.21 18.99 -1.82
N ARG A 130 -6.23 19.01 -2.72
CA ARG A 130 -6.20 18.14 -3.90
C ARG A 130 -5.26 16.99 -3.65
N VAL A 131 -5.71 15.78 -3.98
CA VAL A 131 -4.92 14.56 -3.92
C VAL A 131 -5.09 13.83 -5.25
N VAL A 132 -3.98 13.51 -5.90
CA VAL A 132 -3.95 12.79 -7.17
C VAL A 132 -2.99 11.61 -7.04
N THR A 133 -3.35 10.48 -7.61
CA THR A 133 -2.47 9.31 -7.66
C THR A 133 -1.63 9.34 -8.93
N ARG A 134 -0.30 9.25 -8.80
CA ARG A 134 0.66 9.15 -9.92
C ARG A 134 1.70 8.05 -9.65
N THR A 135 2.51 7.67 -10.63
CA THR A 135 3.59 6.71 -10.38
C THR A 135 4.77 7.38 -9.66
N CYS A 136 5.51 6.60 -8.87
CA CYS A 136 6.66 7.10 -8.13
C CYS A 136 7.74 7.66 -9.06
N SER A 137 7.98 7.02 -10.21
CA SER A 137 8.94 7.53 -11.20
C SER A 137 8.55 8.91 -11.71
N GLU A 138 7.29 9.10 -12.09
CA GLU A 138 6.79 10.40 -12.56
C GLU A 138 6.87 11.45 -11.45
N ASN A 139 6.47 11.09 -10.22
CA ASN A 139 6.53 12.02 -9.10
C ASN A 139 7.99 12.44 -8.78
N SER A 140 8.93 11.48 -8.85
CA SER A 140 10.35 11.76 -8.62
C SER A 140 10.95 12.68 -9.69
N SER A 141 10.58 12.51 -10.96
CA SER A 141 11.06 13.37 -12.05
C SER A 141 10.47 14.78 -11.95
N GLU A 142 9.18 14.90 -11.65
CA GLU A 142 8.54 16.20 -11.44
C GLU A 142 9.13 16.92 -10.22
N TYR A 143 9.35 16.21 -9.12
CA TYR A 143 10.01 16.75 -7.94
C TYR A 143 11.41 17.27 -8.26
N ASN A 144 12.24 16.48 -8.96
CA ASN A 144 13.60 16.90 -9.33
C ASN A 144 13.59 18.14 -10.23
N ARG A 145 12.64 18.23 -11.16
CA ARG A 145 12.47 19.39 -12.04
C ARG A 145 12.09 20.66 -11.25
N ILE A 146 11.13 20.56 -10.35
CA ILE A 146 10.68 21.66 -9.47
C ILE A 146 11.80 22.07 -8.50
N ALA A 147 12.51 21.11 -7.91
CA ALA A 147 13.61 21.38 -7.00
C ALA A 147 14.76 22.12 -7.70
N THR A 148 15.09 21.72 -8.94
CA THR A 148 16.15 22.36 -9.74
C THR A 148 15.77 23.80 -10.10
N SER A 149 14.52 24.06 -10.51
CA SER A 149 14.07 25.42 -10.81
C SER A 149 14.03 26.31 -9.58
N LEU A 150 13.56 25.79 -8.43
CA LEU A 150 13.55 26.52 -7.16
C LEU A 150 14.97 26.85 -6.68
N LEU A 151 15.91 25.91 -6.82
CA LEU A 151 17.31 26.14 -6.48
C LEU A 151 17.91 27.25 -7.35
N ALA A 152 17.65 27.24 -8.67
CA ALA A 152 18.13 28.28 -9.58
C ALA A 152 17.56 29.67 -9.22
N ALA A 153 16.27 29.75 -8.88
CA ALA A 153 15.65 30.99 -8.43
C ALA A 153 16.28 31.51 -7.13
N LYS A 154 16.48 30.64 -6.12
CA LYS A 154 17.17 31.00 -4.88
C LYS A 154 18.62 31.45 -5.11
N MET A 155 19.34 30.82 -6.04
CA MET A 155 20.70 31.25 -6.41
C MET A 155 20.72 32.65 -7.06
N ALA A 156 19.70 33.00 -7.84
CA ALA A 156 19.56 34.35 -8.39
C ALA A 156 19.26 35.38 -7.30
N ASP A 157 18.43 35.05 -6.31
CA ASP A 157 18.15 35.91 -5.16
C ASP A 157 19.40 36.17 -4.30
N VAL A 158 20.24 35.15 -4.09
CA VAL A 158 21.54 35.29 -3.40
C VAL A 158 22.45 36.26 -4.15
N ARG A 159 22.54 36.14 -5.48
CA ARG A 159 23.31 37.06 -6.31
C ARG A 159 22.75 38.49 -6.26
N ALA A 160 21.45 38.65 -6.03
CA ALA A 160 20.79 39.93 -5.85
C ALA A 160 20.89 40.48 -4.41
N GLY A 161 21.68 39.87 -3.53
CA GLY A 161 21.90 40.34 -2.15
C GLY A 161 20.75 40.08 -1.19
N LYS A 162 19.78 39.24 -1.56
CA LYS A 162 18.69 38.83 -0.65
C LYS A 162 19.20 37.74 0.28
N SER A 163 18.96 37.90 1.59
CA SER A 163 19.25 36.87 2.58
C SER A 163 18.31 35.67 2.39
N VAL A 164 18.86 34.46 2.30
CA VAL A 164 18.09 33.22 2.28
C VAL A 164 18.34 32.44 3.57
N ASP A 165 17.27 32.07 4.26
CA ASP A 165 17.32 31.20 5.42
C ASP A 165 17.49 29.74 4.95
N THR A 166 18.60 29.12 5.32
CA THR A 166 18.96 27.75 4.92
C THR A 166 18.23 26.67 5.73
N SER A 167 17.65 27.05 6.88
CA SER A 167 16.94 26.15 7.79
C SER A 167 15.64 25.60 7.18
N ASP A 168 14.99 26.40 6.33
CA ASP A 168 13.74 26.03 5.66
C ASP A 168 13.92 25.02 4.52
N VAL A 169 15.14 24.89 3.97
CA VAL A 169 15.40 24.06 2.78
C VAL A 169 15.37 22.56 3.11
N ALA A 170 15.89 22.15 4.26
CA ALA A 170 15.95 20.74 4.67
C ALA A 170 14.56 20.19 5.07
N LEU A 171 13.75 20.99 5.77
CA LEU A 171 12.38 20.63 6.16
C LEU A 171 11.40 20.67 4.97
N ALA A 172 11.63 21.57 4.02
CA ALA A 172 10.88 21.62 2.78
C ALA A 172 11.13 20.38 1.92
N ALA A 173 12.39 19.93 1.75
CA ALA A 173 12.74 18.79 0.89
C ALA A 173 11.96 17.50 1.24
N SER A 174 11.82 17.17 2.53
CA SER A 174 11.14 15.94 2.97
C SER A 174 9.61 16.00 2.80
N ARG A 175 8.97 17.17 3.01
CA ARG A 175 7.52 17.36 2.79
C ARG A 175 7.16 17.66 1.33
N MET A 176 8.11 18.15 0.54
CA MET A 176 7.89 18.54 -0.87
C MET A 176 7.89 17.36 -1.83
N SER A 177 8.52 16.22 -1.47
CA SER A 177 8.49 15.03 -2.32
C SER A 177 7.07 14.56 -2.65
N LEU A 178 6.09 14.81 -1.77
CA LEU A 178 4.67 14.47 -1.97
C LEU A 178 3.79 15.67 -2.34
N LYS A 179 4.37 16.87 -2.50
CA LYS A 179 3.65 18.13 -2.80
C LYS A 179 4.02 18.69 -4.17
N THR A 180 4.01 17.86 -5.19
CA THR A 180 4.34 18.26 -6.57
C THR A 180 3.12 18.74 -7.36
N LEU A 181 1.90 18.74 -6.76
CA LEU A 181 0.67 19.15 -7.45
C LEU A 181 0.40 20.65 -7.26
N GLU A 182 0.05 21.34 -8.35
CA GLU A 182 -0.32 22.75 -8.32
C GLU A 182 -1.77 22.97 -7.84
N CYS A 183 -2.04 24.12 -7.21
CA CYS A 183 -3.38 24.55 -6.85
C CYS A 183 -4.19 24.96 -8.10
N ASN A 184 -5.43 24.47 -8.24
CA ASN A 184 -6.35 24.94 -9.29
C ASN A 184 -7.18 26.14 -8.80
N ASP A 185 -8.08 26.63 -9.66
CA ASP A 185 -8.94 27.77 -9.33
C ASP A 185 -9.91 27.48 -8.19
N GLU A 186 -10.32 26.21 -8.03
CA GLU A 186 -11.11 25.79 -6.87
C GLU A 186 -10.31 25.95 -5.57
N CYS A 187 -9.04 25.50 -5.54
CA CYS A 187 -8.16 25.74 -4.39
C CYS A 187 -8.01 27.22 -4.08
N LYS A 188 -7.82 28.06 -5.10
CA LYS A 188 -7.69 29.52 -4.93
C LYS A 188 -8.97 30.15 -4.39
N LEU A 189 -10.12 29.74 -4.91
CA LEU A 189 -11.43 30.22 -4.46
C LEU A 189 -11.68 29.82 -3.00
N GLN A 190 -11.38 28.57 -2.65
CA GLN A 190 -11.50 28.09 -1.28
C GLN A 190 -10.53 28.81 -0.34
N GLU A 191 -9.29 29.07 -0.76
CA GLU A 191 -8.33 29.85 0.03
C GLU A 191 -8.80 31.30 0.22
N ARG A 192 -9.35 31.93 -0.83
CA ARG A 192 -9.93 33.27 -0.74
C ARG A 192 -11.10 33.29 0.25
N ASN A 193 -12.02 32.34 0.12
CA ASN A 193 -13.18 32.23 0.99
C ASN A 193 -12.76 31.95 2.44
N LEU A 194 -11.73 31.13 2.64
CA LEU A 194 -11.11 30.90 3.94
C LEU A 194 -10.57 32.19 4.54
N ARG A 195 -9.76 32.95 3.79
CA ARG A 195 -9.19 34.23 4.27
C ARG A 195 -10.29 35.24 4.61
N LEU A 196 -11.35 35.30 3.81
CA LEU A 196 -12.52 36.14 4.08
C LEU A 196 -13.27 35.68 5.34
N ALA A 197 -13.53 34.39 5.50
CA ALA A 197 -14.20 33.84 6.69
C ALA A 197 -13.40 34.12 7.97
N ILE A 198 -12.07 33.94 7.93
CA ILE A 198 -11.17 34.29 9.04
C ILE A 198 -11.25 35.80 9.35
N GLY A 199 -11.20 36.65 8.32
CA GLY A 199 -11.27 38.10 8.49
C GLY A 199 -12.59 38.59 9.06
N LEU A 200 -13.69 37.93 8.68
CA LEU A 200 -15.05 38.22 9.14
C LEU A 200 -15.44 37.45 10.42
N GLN A 201 -14.52 36.67 11.00
CA GLN A 201 -14.77 35.83 12.18
C GLN A 201 -15.97 34.88 12.02
N ILE A 202 -16.24 34.44 10.78
CA ILE A 202 -17.31 33.49 10.50
C ILE A 202 -16.86 32.11 10.99
N VAL A 203 -17.50 31.62 12.05
CA VAL A 203 -17.27 30.28 12.59
C VAL A 203 -17.80 29.27 11.58
N ASN A 204 -16.90 28.77 10.74
CA ASN A 204 -17.22 27.71 9.81
C ASN A 204 -16.90 26.36 10.49
N PRO A 205 -17.88 25.46 10.69
CA PRO A 205 -17.63 24.18 11.36
C PRO A 205 -16.63 23.28 10.63
N ASP A 206 -16.40 23.49 9.34
CA ASP A 206 -15.38 22.80 8.52
C ASP A 206 -13.96 23.41 8.61
N LEU A 207 -13.78 24.53 9.31
CA LEU A 207 -12.49 25.20 9.46
C LEU A 207 -11.99 25.04 10.88
N SER A 208 -10.91 24.26 11.03
CA SER A 208 -10.25 23.92 12.29
C SER A 208 -10.22 25.10 13.28
N SER A 209 -10.68 24.82 14.50
CA SER A 209 -10.87 25.72 15.65
C SER A 209 -9.58 26.35 16.21
N LYS A 210 -8.48 26.35 15.44
CA LYS A 210 -7.16 26.89 15.80
C LYS A 210 -6.68 28.03 14.88
N LEU A 211 -7.55 28.60 14.05
CA LEU A 211 -7.18 29.65 13.11
C LEU A 211 -7.22 31.03 13.79
N ASN A 212 -6.05 31.50 14.25
CA ASN A 212 -5.88 32.90 14.66
C ASN A 212 -5.76 33.80 13.42
N PRO A 213 -6.51 34.92 13.35
CA PRO A 213 -6.38 35.86 12.25
C PRO A 213 -4.96 36.43 12.17
N ARG A 214 -4.32 36.31 11.00
CA ARG A 214 -3.03 36.97 10.71
C ARG A 214 -3.29 38.38 10.20
N TYR A 215 -3.15 39.36 11.07
CA TYR A 215 -3.22 40.78 10.72
C TYR A 215 -1.92 41.29 10.08
N SER A 216 -2.01 42.27 9.17
CA SER A 216 -0.84 42.96 8.62
C SER A 216 -0.08 43.73 9.70
N GLU A 217 1.22 43.94 9.52
CA GLU A 217 2.03 44.69 10.51
C GLU A 217 1.57 46.14 10.66
N SER A 218 1.09 46.77 9.58
CA SER A 218 0.48 48.09 9.64
C SER A 218 -0.73 48.13 10.57
N MET A 219 -1.60 47.13 10.50
CA MET A 219 -2.80 47.07 11.32
C MET A 219 -2.47 46.75 12.79
N LYS A 220 -1.47 45.90 13.04
CA LYS A 220 -0.97 45.64 14.40
C LYS A 220 -0.33 46.88 15.02
N GLN A 221 0.47 47.63 14.26
CA GLN A 221 1.08 48.87 14.73
C GLN A 221 0.02 49.93 15.03
N TRP A 222 -1.01 50.04 14.19
CA TRP A 222 -2.12 50.96 14.41
C TRP A 222 -2.93 50.58 15.66
N ALA A 223 -3.27 49.31 15.83
CA ALA A 223 -3.97 48.82 17.01
C ALA A 223 -3.18 49.03 18.32
N LYS A 224 -1.84 48.96 18.25
CA LYS A 224 -0.96 49.31 19.39
C LYS A 224 -0.97 50.81 19.70
N LYS A 225 -1.12 51.66 18.67
CA LYS A 225 -1.10 53.11 18.80
C LYS A 225 -2.37 53.65 19.49
N ASP A 226 -3.52 53.05 19.20
CA ASP A 226 -4.79 53.45 19.81
C ASP A 226 -5.57 52.23 20.34
N ARG A 227 -5.08 51.71 21.46
CA ARG A 227 -5.71 50.56 22.11
C ARG A 227 -7.12 50.86 22.61
N ARG A 228 -7.38 52.08 23.08
CA ARG A 228 -8.70 52.49 23.58
C ARG A 228 -9.76 52.47 22.47
N PHE A 229 -9.40 52.97 21.29
CA PHE A 229 -10.30 52.89 20.14
C PHE A 229 -10.59 51.44 19.75
N CYS A 230 -9.58 50.56 19.72
CA CYS A 230 -9.79 49.15 19.41
C CYS A 230 -10.69 48.45 20.43
N GLU A 231 -10.49 48.70 21.73
CA GLU A 231 -11.35 48.18 22.82
C GLU A 231 -12.79 48.70 22.68
N MET A 232 -12.97 50.01 22.46
CA MET A 232 -14.29 50.62 22.24
C MET A 232 -15.02 50.02 21.04
N VAL A 233 -14.31 49.82 19.92
CA VAL A 233 -14.90 49.23 18.71
C VAL A 233 -15.25 47.76 18.93
N HIS A 234 -14.42 47.01 19.66
CA HIS A 234 -14.71 45.62 20.02
C HIS A 234 -16.00 45.54 20.86
N ASP A 235 -16.07 46.28 21.97
CA ASP A 235 -17.23 46.31 22.87
C ASP A 235 -18.55 46.76 22.20
N LYS A 236 -18.46 47.46 21.07
CA LYS A 236 -19.63 47.90 20.29
C LYS A 236 -20.06 46.92 19.21
N LEU A 237 -19.18 46.02 18.77
CA LEU A 237 -19.40 45.12 17.65
C LEU A 237 -19.57 43.65 18.07
N THR A 238 -19.15 43.28 19.27
CA THR A 238 -19.42 41.99 19.93
C THR A 238 -20.34 42.17 21.12
#